data_AF-A0A8C5YP58-F1
#
_entry.id   AF-A0A8C5YP58-F1
#
_cell.length_a   1.000
_cell.length_b   1.000
_cell.length_c   1.000
_cell.angle_alpha   90.00
_cell.angle_beta   90.00
_cell.angle_gamma   90.00
#
_symmetry.space_group_name_H-M   'P 1'
#
loop_
_entity.id
_entity.type
_entity.pdbx_description
1 polymer ?
#
loop_
_entity_poly.entity_id
_entity_poly.type
_entity_poly.pdbx_seq_one_letter_code
_entity_poly.pdbx_strand_id
1 'polypeptide(L)'
;MPRLANSLLKSIISRGQFDGVRRKQCLQYLKGLRALQHDGFQTVYFGETDIPESLVTGEELGNGYFVQTPTWCIVHAGGSQGWVPWKYRTFLRDELCTKQEDHLFFEFCDVVKKNYGKCAIVVKGRRQQDETRPQEHREAEVQANLPTVINLTSIVCCPEVAKSYGHKLLCLPSHCNYLNPLDSAWCSLKWFIINNRREFCLQSIDSVYSYQYILLCDLISKGIERINLSKWKTLTNKVRRWENYYLGKFS
;
A
#
# COMPACT_ATOMS: atom_id res chain seq x y z
N MET A 1 41.61 -11.42 -4.62
CA MET A 1 40.14 -11.33 -4.66
C MET A 1 39.59 -11.36 -3.24
N PRO A 2 39.13 -10.24 -2.66
CA PRO A 2 38.49 -10.27 -1.36
C PRO A 2 37.00 -10.61 -1.52
N ARG A 3 36.57 -11.63 -0.78
CA ARG A 3 35.19 -12.11 -0.71
C ARG A 3 34.27 -11.01 -0.18
N LEU A 4 33.24 -10.64 -0.94
CA LEU A 4 32.07 -9.88 -0.49
C LEU A 4 31.27 -10.73 0.52
N ALA A 5 31.75 -10.80 1.75
CA ALA A 5 31.00 -11.39 2.85
C ALA A 5 30.12 -10.32 3.50
N ASN A 6 28.80 -10.51 3.36
CA ASN A 6 27.76 -10.07 4.30
C ASN A 6 27.50 -8.56 4.46
N SER A 7 26.93 -7.95 3.40
CA SER A 7 26.10 -6.73 3.52
C SER A 7 24.71 -7.03 4.13
N LEU A 8 24.19 -8.24 3.96
CA LEU A 8 22.83 -8.62 4.37
C LEU A 8 22.62 -8.68 5.89
N LEU A 9 23.68 -8.82 6.68
CA LEU A 9 23.59 -8.84 8.15
C LEU A 9 23.72 -7.44 8.80
N LYS A 10 24.31 -6.47 8.11
CA LYS A 10 24.43 -5.10 8.65
C LYS A 10 23.09 -4.36 8.71
N SER A 11 22.12 -4.71 7.86
CA SER A 11 20.78 -4.11 7.89
C SER A 11 19.87 -4.65 9.01
N ILE A 12 20.24 -5.79 9.61
CA ILE A 12 19.46 -6.43 10.68
C ILE A 12 19.97 -6.01 12.07
N ILE A 13 21.21 -5.48 12.14
CA ILE A 13 21.90 -5.04 13.38
C ILE A 13 22.06 -3.51 13.40
N SER A 14 21.06 -2.77 12.96
CA SER A 14 20.76 -1.42 13.47
C SER A 14 19.59 -1.51 14.47
N ARG A 15 19.73 -2.46 15.41
CA ARG A 15 18.85 -2.63 16.59
C ARG A 15 19.15 -1.64 17.72
N GLY A 16 20.18 -0.80 17.57
CA GLY A 16 20.46 0.32 18.47
C GLY A 16 19.77 1.57 17.96
N GLN A 17 18.71 2.00 18.64
CA GLN A 17 17.88 3.19 18.33
C GLN A 17 16.98 3.05 17.10
N PHE A 18 15.77 2.52 17.31
CA PHE A 18 14.61 3.22 16.77
C PHE A 18 14.75 4.69 17.22
N ASP A 19 15.18 5.56 16.31
CA ASP A 19 15.33 6.99 16.54
C ASP A 19 14.11 7.50 17.33
N GLY A 20 14.35 8.24 18.42
CA GLY A 20 13.29 8.75 19.30
C GLY A 20 12.21 9.49 18.49
N VAL A 21 12.61 10.12 17.39
CA VAL A 21 11.72 10.78 16.42
C VAL A 21 10.76 9.78 15.76
N ARG A 22 11.27 8.67 15.20
CA ARG A 22 10.45 7.62 14.55
C ARG A 22 9.45 7.01 15.53
N ARG A 23 9.89 6.76 16.76
CA ARG A 23 9.01 6.26 17.82
C ARG A 23 7.91 7.27 18.14
N LYS A 24 8.26 8.54 18.34
CA LYS A 24 7.30 9.62 18.62
C LYS A 24 6.27 9.74 17.51
N GLN A 25 6.67 9.72 16.24
CA GLN A 25 5.77 9.75 15.09
C GLN A 25 4.82 8.54 15.05
N CYS A 26 5.33 7.33 15.32
CA CYS A 26 4.50 6.13 15.42
C CYS A 26 3.43 6.27 16.51
N LEU A 27 3.83 6.74 17.70
CA LEU A 27 2.91 6.92 18.82
C LEU A 27 1.89 8.02 18.56
N GLN A 28 2.29 9.14 17.94
CA GLN A 28 1.38 10.20 17.54
C GLN A 28 0.31 9.69 16.56
N TYR A 29 0.73 8.92 15.54
CA TYR A 29 -0.19 8.26 14.61
C TYR A 29 -1.16 7.32 15.35
N LEU A 30 -0.65 6.43 16.20
CA LEU A 30 -1.46 5.45 16.92
C LEU A 30 -2.46 6.12 17.89
N LYS A 31 -2.02 7.16 18.62
CA LYS A 31 -2.88 7.94 19.51
C LYS A 31 -3.98 8.67 18.71
N GLY A 32 -3.63 9.27 17.58
CA GLY A 32 -4.60 9.91 16.68
C GLY A 32 -5.62 8.92 16.10
N LEU A 33 -5.16 7.74 15.67
CA LEU A 33 -6.05 6.68 15.19
C LEU A 33 -6.99 6.17 16.29
N ARG A 34 -6.48 5.93 17.51
CA ARG A 34 -7.30 5.51 18.66
C ARG A 34 -8.32 6.59 19.05
N ALA A 35 -7.94 7.86 19.07
CA ALA A 35 -8.86 8.96 19.36
C ALA A 35 -10.04 8.97 18.37
N LEU A 36 -9.76 8.86 17.07
CA LEU A 36 -10.81 8.77 16.05
C LEU A 36 -11.69 7.53 16.22
N GLN A 37 -11.13 6.39 16.58
CA GLN A 37 -11.90 5.19 16.88
C GLN A 37 -12.81 5.38 18.10
N HIS A 38 -12.34 6.05 19.15
CA HIS A 38 -13.17 6.41 20.31
C HIS A 38 -14.29 7.38 19.95
N ASP A 39 -14.03 8.31 19.02
CA ASP A 39 -15.05 9.20 18.45
C ASP A 39 -16.03 8.48 17.50
N GLY A 40 -15.89 7.16 17.31
CA GLY A 40 -16.78 6.33 16.50
C GLY A 40 -16.47 6.32 15.01
N PHE A 41 -15.26 6.70 14.59
CA PHE A 41 -14.82 6.55 13.20
C PHE A 41 -14.43 5.09 12.91
N GLN A 42 -14.95 4.53 11.81
CA GLN A 42 -14.49 3.24 11.30
C GLN A 42 -13.12 3.38 10.62
N THR A 43 -12.19 2.49 10.89
CA THR A 43 -10.88 2.52 10.21
C THR A 43 -10.96 1.82 8.86
N VAL A 44 -10.56 2.53 7.81
CA VAL A 44 -10.42 2.00 6.45
C VAL A 44 -9.00 2.26 5.98
N TYR A 45 -8.31 1.22 5.51
CA TYR A 45 -7.00 1.33 4.91
C TYR A 45 -7.17 1.46 3.40
N PHE A 46 -6.61 2.51 2.81
CA PHE A 46 -6.64 2.76 1.37
C PHE A 46 -5.20 2.81 0.84
N GLY A 47 -4.94 2.11 -0.25
CA GLY A 47 -3.60 2.08 -0.80
C GLY A 47 -3.48 1.27 -2.06
N GLU A 48 -2.25 1.21 -2.55
CA GLU A 48 -1.91 0.65 -3.83
C GLU A 48 -0.77 -0.36 -3.74
N THR A 49 -0.64 -1.22 -4.75
CA THR A 49 0.48 -2.13 -4.90
C THR A 49 0.85 -2.32 -6.36
N ASP A 50 2.15 -2.41 -6.61
CA ASP A 50 2.70 -2.61 -7.95
C ASP A 50 2.90 -4.10 -8.24
N ILE A 51 2.43 -4.52 -9.41
CA ILE A 51 2.56 -5.85 -10.00
C ILE A 51 3.38 -5.69 -11.28
N PRO A 52 4.70 -5.95 -11.26
CA PRO A 52 5.52 -5.87 -12.46
C PRO A 52 5.19 -7.03 -13.39
N GLU A 53 5.36 -6.81 -14.70
CA GLU A 53 5.13 -7.84 -15.72
C GLU A 53 5.90 -9.12 -15.46
N SER A 54 7.17 -9.02 -15.07
CA SER A 54 8.01 -10.18 -14.72
C SER A 54 7.43 -11.05 -13.60
N LEU A 55 6.65 -10.48 -12.67
CA LEU A 55 5.98 -11.25 -11.62
C LEU A 55 4.81 -12.07 -12.18
N VAL A 56 4.15 -11.53 -13.21
CA VAL A 56 3.00 -12.17 -13.88
C VAL A 56 3.46 -13.22 -14.89
N THR A 57 4.45 -12.89 -15.72
CA THR A 57 4.99 -13.81 -16.74
C THR A 57 5.90 -14.86 -16.12
N GLY A 58 6.61 -14.51 -15.05
CA GLY A 58 7.63 -15.35 -14.44
C GLY A 58 8.93 -15.37 -15.24
N GLU A 59 9.13 -14.42 -16.16
CA GLU A 59 10.37 -14.24 -16.89
C GLU A 59 11.45 -13.67 -15.96
N GLU A 60 12.60 -14.36 -15.91
CA GLU A 60 13.79 -13.84 -15.24
C GLU A 60 14.43 -12.80 -16.16
N LEU A 61 14.59 -11.57 -15.68
CA LEU A 61 15.28 -10.51 -16.42
C LEU A 61 16.74 -10.94 -16.65
N GLY A 62 17.02 -11.46 -17.84
CA GLY A 62 18.36 -11.82 -18.28
C GLY A 62 19.28 -10.60 -18.29
N ASN A 63 20.53 -10.83 -17.89
CA ASN A 63 21.63 -9.87 -17.73
C ASN A 63 21.54 -8.57 -18.57
N GLY A 64 21.53 -7.44 -17.87
CA GLY A 64 22.36 -6.29 -18.25
C GLY A 64 21.65 -5.04 -18.77
N TYR A 65 20.38 -5.12 -19.18
CA TYR A 65 19.63 -3.95 -19.59
C TYR A 65 18.41 -3.78 -18.69
N PHE A 66 18.44 -2.77 -17.82
CA PHE A 66 17.28 -2.33 -17.03
C PHE A 66 16.25 -1.69 -17.96
N VAL A 67 15.61 -2.48 -18.81
CA VAL A 67 14.40 -2.04 -19.49
C VAL A 67 13.32 -2.01 -18.40
N GLN A 68 12.76 -0.83 -18.16
CA GLN A 68 11.69 -0.67 -17.20
C GLN A 68 10.50 -1.50 -17.68
N THR A 69 10.22 -2.59 -16.97
CA THR A 69 9.13 -3.49 -17.36
C THR A 69 7.78 -2.82 -17.05
N PRO A 70 6.79 -2.95 -17.93
CA PRO A 70 5.41 -2.58 -17.66
C PRO A 70 4.99 -3.03 -16.26
N THR A 71 4.43 -2.10 -15.49
CA THR A 71 4.03 -2.36 -14.11
C THR A 71 2.59 -1.97 -13.91
N TRP A 72 1.75 -2.92 -13.50
CA TRP A 72 0.36 -2.63 -13.14
C TRP A 72 0.28 -2.19 -11.69
N CYS A 73 -0.32 -1.04 -11.45
CA CYS A 73 -0.67 -0.56 -10.13
C CYS A 73 -2.11 -0.93 -9.81
N ILE A 74 -2.30 -1.69 -8.72
CA ILE A 74 -3.62 -2.06 -8.21
C ILE A 74 -3.94 -1.16 -7.02
N VAL A 75 -5.10 -0.50 -7.02
CA VAL A 75 -5.59 0.32 -5.92
C VAL A 75 -6.85 -0.29 -5.33
N HIS A 76 -6.87 -0.47 -4.01
CA HIS A 76 -8.06 -0.94 -3.29
C HIS A 76 -8.05 -0.49 -1.82
N ALA A 77 -9.09 -0.87 -1.08
CA ALA A 77 -9.24 -0.54 0.33
C ALA A 77 -9.81 -1.70 1.14
N GLY A 78 -9.39 -1.81 2.40
CA GLY A 78 -9.92 -2.77 3.35
C GLY A 78 -10.32 -2.11 4.67
N GLY A 79 -11.48 -2.50 5.21
CA GLY A 79 -12.05 -1.99 6.45
C GLY A 79 -12.29 -3.08 7.49
N SER A 80 -13.13 -2.82 8.49
CA SER A 80 -13.46 -3.81 9.53
C SER A 80 -14.17 -5.07 8.99
N GLN A 81 -14.79 -4.98 7.81
CA GLN A 81 -15.59 -6.04 7.19
C GLN A 81 -14.88 -6.78 6.04
N GLY A 82 -13.56 -6.60 5.86
CA GLY A 82 -12.84 -7.14 4.70
C GLY A 82 -12.52 -6.06 3.68
N TRP A 83 -12.43 -6.46 2.42
CA TRP A 83 -12.39 -5.53 1.30
C TRP A 83 -13.60 -4.61 1.34
N VAL A 84 -13.38 -3.31 1.14
CA VAL A 84 -14.46 -2.35 0.94
C VAL A 84 -15.24 -2.76 -0.31
N PRO A 85 -16.58 -2.65 -0.34
CA PRO A 85 -17.40 -2.93 -1.54
C PRO A 85 -17.25 -1.81 -2.59
N TRP A 86 -16.01 -1.57 -3.00
CA TRP A 86 -15.56 -0.63 -4.02
C TRP A 86 -14.74 -1.42 -5.02
N LYS A 87 -15.05 -1.30 -6.32
CA LYS A 87 -14.31 -2.03 -7.35
C LYS A 87 -12.84 -1.56 -7.32
N TYR A 88 -11.89 -2.49 -7.20
CA TYR A 88 -10.48 -2.13 -7.27
C TYR A 88 -10.17 -1.48 -8.63
N ARG A 89 -9.14 -0.65 -8.68
CA ARG A 89 -8.67 -0.02 -9.92
C ARG A 89 -7.33 -0.59 -10.32
N THR A 90 -7.07 -0.64 -11.63
CA THR A 90 -5.80 -1.09 -12.20
C THR A 90 -5.33 -0.03 -13.17
N PHE A 91 -4.11 0.46 -12.96
CA PHE A 91 -3.45 1.43 -13.83
C PHE A 91 -2.20 0.80 -14.40
N LEU A 92 -1.97 0.93 -15.70
CA LEU A 92 -0.68 0.59 -16.27
C LEU A 92 0.27 1.76 -16.06
N ARG A 93 1.35 1.54 -15.32
CA ARG A 93 2.45 2.49 -15.20
C ARG A 93 3.39 2.27 -16.38
N ASP A 94 3.23 3.14 -17.36
CA ASP A 94 4.14 3.33 -18.50
C ASP A 94 4.57 4.80 -18.51
N GLU A 95 5.69 5.11 -19.16
CA GLU A 95 6.26 6.47 -19.26
C GLU A 95 5.27 7.50 -19.83
N LEU A 96 4.18 7.03 -20.46
CA LEU A 96 3.21 7.83 -21.19
C LEU A 96 1.95 8.27 -20.40
N CYS A 97 1.69 7.77 -19.19
CA CYS A 97 0.47 8.13 -18.45
C CYS A 97 0.69 8.36 -16.94
N THR A 98 0.85 9.63 -16.58
CA THR A 98 0.95 10.13 -15.19
C THR A 98 -0.29 10.90 -14.72
N LYS A 99 -1.43 10.77 -15.43
CA LYS A 99 -2.66 11.47 -15.05
C LYS A 99 -3.18 10.91 -13.73
N GLN A 100 -3.11 11.71 -12.67
CA GLN A 100 -3.77 11.43 -11.41
C GLN A 100 -5.29 11.56 -11.59
N GLU A 101 -6.03 10.53 -11.19
CA GLU A 101 -7.49 10.55 -11.29
C GLU A 101 -8.11 11.13 -10.02
N ASP A 102 -8.30 12.45 -10.02
CA ASP A 102 -8.83 13.19 -8.86
C ASP A 102 -10.23 12.71 -8.44
N HIS A 103 -11.05 12.24 -9.40
CA HIS A 103 -12.43 11.81 -9.16
C HIS A 103 -12.54 10.49 -8.39
N LEU A 104 -11.52 9.62 -8.42
CA LEU A 104 -11.57 8.32 -7.76
C LEU A 104 -11.67 8.45 -6.25
N PHE A 105 -11.00 9.45 -5.67
CA PHE A 105 -11.05 9.64 -4.23
C PHE A 105 -12.43 10.14 -3.76
N PHE A 106 -13.14 10.92 -4.59
CA PHE A 106 -14.54 11.30 -4.34
C PHE A 106 -15.46 10.07 -4.37
N GLU A 107 -15.37 9.25 -5.42
CA GLU A 107 -16.13 8.01 -5.54
C GLU A 107 -15.87 7.09 -4.34
N PHE A 108 -14.60 6.92 -3.98
CA PHE A 108 -14.21 6.12 -2.83
C PHE A 108 -14.81 6.65 -1.53
N CYS A 109 -14.71 7.96 -1.26
CA CYS A 109 -15.30 8.59 -0.08
C CYS A 109 -16.82 8.37 -0.01
N ASP A 110 -17.53 8.55 -1.11
CA ASP A 110 -18.97 8.30 -1.18
C ASP A 110 -19.32 6.84 -0.85
N VAL A 111 -18.59 5.88 -1.43
CA VAL A 111 -18.80 4.45 -1.18
C VAL A 111 -18.53 4.09 0.28
N VAL A 112 -17.42 4.56 0.88
CA VAL A 112 -17.14 4.23 2.28
C VAL A 112 -18.10 4.92 3.24
N LYS A 113 -18.57 6.14 2.93
CA LYS A 113 -19.63 6.81 3.70
C LYS A 113 -20.91 5.98 3.74
N LYS A 114 -21.35 5.47 2.59
CA LYS A 114 -22.56 4.64 2.47
C LYS A 114 -22.47 3.33 3.24
N ASN A 115 -21.29 2.70 3.27
CA ASN A 115 -21.11 1.36 3.84
C ASN A 115 -20.64 1.36 5.31
N TYR A 116 -19.89 2.38 5.74
CA TYR A 116 -19.24 2.44 7.05
C TYR A 116 -19.56 3.70 7.85
N GLY A 117 -20.26 4.69 7.27
CA GLY A 117 -20.49 5.99 7.89
C GLY A 117 -19.21 6.84 7.91
N LYS A 118 -18.93 7.51 9.02
CA LYS A 118 -17.70 8.30 9.18
C LYS A 118 -16.48 7.38 9.33
N CYS A 119 -15.39 7.70 8.63
CA CYS A 119 -14.21 6.83 8.55
C CYS A 119 -12.91 7.57 8.83
N ALA A 120 -11.98 6.91 9.52
CA ALA A 120 -10.58 7.26 9.52
C ALA A 120 -9.93 6.52 8.35
N ILE A 121 -9.69 7.23 7.26
CA ILE A 121 -9.07 6.70 6.05
C ILE A 121 -7.55 6.77 6.25
N VAL A 122 -6.92 5.61 6.42
CA VAL A 122 -5.48 5.46 6.58
C VAL A 122 -4.86 5.23 5.21
N VAL A 123 -3.97 6.14 4.81
CA VAL A 123 -3.21 6.05 3.56
C VAL A 123 -1.72 5.98 3.86
N LYS A 124 -1.00 5.24 3.04
CA LYS A 124 0.47 5.19 3.08
C LYS A 124 1.00 6.21 2.08
N GLY A 125 1.57 7.31 2.56
CA GLY A 125 2.20 8.30 1.70
C GLY A 125 3.40 7.71 0.92
N ARG A 126 3.73 8.31 -0.23
CA ARG A 126 4.90 7.92 -1.03
C ARG A 126 6.17 7.95 -0.18
N ARG A 127 7.05 6.94 -0.35
CA ARG A 127 8.42 7.02 0.20
C ARG A 127 9.17 8.11 -0.56
N GLN A 128 9.74 9.10 0.15
CA GLN A 128 10.73 10.05 -0.38
C GLN A 128 12.04 9.32 -0.76
N GLN A 129 12.01 8.38 -1.70
CA GLN A 129 13.20 7.74 -2.27
C GLN A 129 13.56 8.28 -3.67
N ASP A 130 12.73 9.15 -4.26
CA ASP A 130 12.98 9.78 -5.56
C ASP A 130 13.43 11.26 -5.48
N GLU A 131 13.68 11.80 -4.28
CA GLU A 131 14.28 13.13 -4.10
C GLU A 131 15.72 12.99 -3.58
N THR A 132 16.64 12.66 -4.48
CA THR A 132 18.08 12.78 -4.26
C THR A 132 18.50 14.25 -4.26
N ARG A 133 18.11 15.04 -3.26
CA ARG A 133 18.84 16.26 -2.87
C ARG A 133 18.76 16.50 -1.36
N PRO A 134 19.89 16.62 -0.64
CA PRO A 134 19.89 17.11 0.72
C PRO A 134 19.64 18.61 0.68
N GLN A 135 18.51 19.07 1.24
CA GLN A 135 18.38 20.47 1.60
C GLN A 135 18.59 20.59 3.11
N GLU A 136 19.80 21.00 3.47
CA GLU A 136 20.19 21.33 4.82
C GLU A 136 19.41 22.55 5.35
N HIS A 137 19.18 22.51 6.66
CA HIS A 137 18.74 23.59 7.53
C HIS A 137 17.35 24.21 7.29
N ARG A 138 16.43 23.86 8.20
CA ARG A 138 16.00 24.77 9.28
C ARG A 138 15.26 24.00 10.38
N GLU A 139 15.90 23.90 11.54
CA GLU A 139 15.20 23.70 12.80
C GLU A 139 14.37 24.96 13.11
N ALA A 140 13.07 24.90 12.87
CA ALA A 140 12.09 25.74 13.53
C ALA A 140 10.72 25.05 13.45
N GLU A 141 10.12 24.86 14.63
CA GLU A 141 8.69 24.65 14.86
C GLU A 141 8.11 23.25 14.61
N VAL A 142 8.26 22.45 15.66
CA VAL A 142 7.41 21.32 16.02
C VAL A 142 5.99 21.83 16.31
N GLN A 143 5.17 22.06 15.28
CA GLN A 143 3.70 21.95 15.30
C GLN A 143 3.11 22.23 13.89
N ALA A 144 2.18 21.39 13.46
CA ALA A 144 1.23 21.64 12.37
C ALA A 144 1.79 21.79 10.93
N ASN A 145 2.32 20.71 10.35
CA ASN A 145 2.27 20.51 8.90
C ASN A 145 1.66 19.14 8.61
N LEU A 146 0.33 19.05 8.72
CA LEU A 146 -0.40 17.98 8.05
C LEU A 146 -0.20 18.22 6.54
N PRO A 147 0.28 17.25 5.76
CA PRO A 147 0.38 17.43 4.32
C PRO A 147 -1.01 17.77 3.77
N THR A 148 -1.14 18.93 3.13
CA THR A 148 -2.38 19.47 2.54
C THR A 148 -3.00 18.48 1.56
N VAL A 149 -2.21 17.57 1.00
CA VAL A 149 -2.64 16.51 0.10
C VAL A 149 -1.75 15.29 0.36
N ILE A 150 -2.34 14.09 0.43
CA ILE A 150 -1.57 12.84 0.47
C ILE A 150 -1.62 12.18 -0.90
N ASN A 151 -0.47 12.18 -1.58
CA ASN A 151 -0.35 11.54 -2.89
C ASN A 151 0.01 10.06 -2.72
N LEU A 152 -0.87 9.19 -3.21
CA LEU A 152 -0.47 7.88 -3.72
C LEU A 152 0.14 8.10 -5.12
N THR A 153 0.87 7.13 -5.67
CA THR A 153 1.49 7.33 -6.99
C THR A 153 0.42 7.44 -8.08
N SER A 154 -0.73 6.75 -7.94
CA SER A 154 -1.82 6.82 -8.93
C SER A 154 -3.01 7.72 -8.54
N ILE A 155 -3.16 8.08 -7.26
CA ILE A 155 -4.35 8.78 -6.74
C ILE A 155 -3.98 9.87 -5.74
N VAL A 156 -4.64 11.02 -5.85
CA VAL A 156 -4.55 12.14 -4.91
C VAL A 156 -5.60 11.99 -3.82
N CYS A 157 -5.17 11.85 -2.56
CA CYS A 157 -6.06 11.82 -1.40
C CYS A 157 -6.10 13.21 -0.74
N CYS A 158 -7.13 13.98 -1.06
CA CYS A 158 -7.33 15.33 -0.54
C CYS A 158 -8.09 15.32 0.82
N PRO A 159 -7.49 15.83 1.92
CA PRO A 159 -8.12 15.92 3.23
C PRO A 159 -9.47 16.66 3.22
N GLU A 160 -9.62 17.70 2.39
CA GLU A 160 -10.83 18.50 2.25
C GLU A 160 -11.98 17.67 1.67
N VAL A 161 -11.67 16.83 0.67
CA VAL A 161 -12.61 15.85 0.12
C VAL A 161 -13.02 14.85 1.18
N ALA A 162 -12.06 14.25 1.90
CA ALA A 162 -12.38 13.34 2.98
C ALA A 162 -13.32 14.00 4.02
N LYS A 163 -13.02 15.25 4.40
CA LYS A 163 -13.80 16.03 5.36
C LYS A 163 -15.22 16.34 4.88
N SER A 164 -15.43 16.67 3.60
CA SER A 164 -16.77 16.97 3.05
C SER A 164 -17.71 15.76 3.11
N TYR A 165 -17.17 14.53 3.08
CA TYR A 165 -17.91 13.29 3.29
C TYR A 165 -18.01 12.86 4.76
N GLY A 166 -17.38 13.59 5.69
CA GLY A 166 -17.37 13.28 7.13
C GLY A 166 -16.27 12.31 7.55
N HIS A 167 -15.27 12.09 6.69
CA HIS A 167 -14.09 11.27 6.99
C HIS A 167 -12.94 12.11 7.55
N LYS A 168 -11.94 11.41 8.08
CA LYS A 168 -10.64 11.95 8.48
C LYS A 168 -9.55 11.17 7.78
N LEU A 169 -8.66 11.88 7.10
CA LEU A 169 -7.51 11.29 6.44
C LEU A 169 -6.33 11.21 7.42
N LEU A 170 -5.69 10.04 7.51
CA LEU A 170 -4.50 9.80 8.31
C LEU A 170 -3.38 9.28 7.41
N CYS A 171 -2.20 9.90 7.51
CA CYS A 171 -0.99 9.38 6.89
C CYS A 171 -0.33 8.36 7.83
N LEU A 172 -0.14 7.12 7.36
CA LEU A 172 0.68 6.14 8.05
C LEU A 172 2.17 6.51 7.86
N PRO A 173 2.95 6.66 8.94
CA PRO A 173 4.38 6.93 8.83
C PRO A 173 5.10 5.82 8.04
N SER A 174 6.02 6.19 7.17
CA SER A 174 6.67 5.27 6.22
C SER A 174 7.49 4.14 6.89
N HIS A 175 7.96 4.35 8.12
CA HIS A 175 8.63 3.33 8.95
C HIS A 175 7.66 2.44 9.75
N CYS A 176 6.36 2.72 9.68
CA CYS A 176 5.29 2.01 10.38
C CYS A 176 4.46 1.10 9.46
N ASN A 177 4.98 0.73 8.29
CA ASN A 177 4.30 -0.10 7.29
C ASN A 177 3.67 -1.40 7.85
N TYR A 178 4.27 -2.01 8.86
CA TYR A 178 3.74 -3.20 9.53
C TYR A 178 2.40 -2.97 10.26
N LEU A 179 1.99 -1.71 10.43
CA LEU A 179 0.67 -1.31 10.94
C LEU A 179 -0.38 -1.14 9.82
N ASN A 180 -0.07 -1.52 8.58
CA ASN A 180 -1.04 -1.56 7.49
C ASN A 180 -1.38 -3.02 7.14
N PRO A 181 -2.63 -3.49 7.32
CA PRO A 181 -3.02 -4.84 6.92
C PRO A 181 -2.96 -5.04 5.40
N LEU A 182 -3.06 -3.98 4.60
CA LEU A 182 -2.96 -4.05 3.14
C LEU A 182 -1.60 -4.56 2.68
N ASP A 183 -0.50 -4.22 3.36
CA ASP A 183 0.83 -4.69 2.93
C ASP A 183 0.91 -6.24 2.96
N SER A 184 0.28 -6.88 3.96
CA SER A 184 0.20 -8.35 4.03
C SER A 184 -0.80 -8.94 3.02
N ALA A 185 -1.89 -8.23 2.74
CA ALA A 185 -2.86 -8.60 1.71
C ALA A 185 -2.21 -8.57 0.31
N TRP A 186 -1.46 -7.52 0.02
CA TRP A 186 -0.68 -7.36 -1.22
C TRP A 186 0.41 -8.40 -1.39
N CYS A 187 1.13 -8.74 -0.33
CA CYS A 187 2.04 -9.89 -0.38
C CYS A 187 1.30 -11.19 -0.71
N SER A 188 0.12 -11.41 -0.13
CA SER A 188 -0.69 -12.61 -0.39
C SER A 188 -1.19 -12.65 -1.84
N LEU A 189 -1.58 -11.50 -2.40
CA LEU A 189 -1.96 -11.37 -3.81
C LEU A 189 -0.78 -11.67 -4.74
N LYS A 190 0.39 -11.07 -4.49
CA LYS A 190 1.61 -11.33 -5.28
C LYS A 190 2.00 -12.81 -5.26
N TRP A 191 1.94 -13.44 -4.09
CA TRP A 191 2.16 -14.88 -3.97
C TRP A 191 1.12 -15.70 -4.73
N PHE A 192 -0.15 -15.29 -4.70
CA PHE A 192 -1.19 -15.94 -5.49
C PHE A 192 -0.88 -15.84 -6.99
N ILE A 193 -0.53 -14.66 -7.49
CA ILE A 193 -0.17 -14.46 -8.90
C ILE A 193 0.99 -15.38 -9.29
N ILE A 194 2.08 -15.37 -8.54
CA ILE A 194 3.26 -16.22 -8.79
C ILE A 194 2.85 -17.69 -8.87
N ASN A 195 2.05 -18.18 -7.93
CA ASN A 195 1.74 -19.60 -7.83
C ASN A 195 0.67 -20.07 -8.82
N ASN A 196 -0.22 -19.18 -9.29
CA ASN A 196 -1.37 -19.57 -10.09
C ASN A 196 -1.29 -19.05 -11.54
N ARG A 197 -0.28 -18.24 -11.91
CA ARG A 197 -0.17 -17.63 -13.25
C ARG A 197 -0.45 -18.59 -14.41
N ARG A 198 0.04 -19.84 -14.33
CA ARG A 198 -0.13 -20.86 -15.37
C ARG A 198 -1.60 -21.27 -15.61
N GLU A 199 -2.44 -21.27 -14.57
CA GLU A 199 -3.87 -21.62 -14.68
C GLU A 199 -4.66 -20.52 -15.42
N PHE A 200 -4.12 -19.31 -15.47
CA PHE A 200 -4.69 -18.15 -16.14
C PHE A 200 -3.99 -17.85 -17.47
N CYS A 201 -3.08 -18.74 -17.90
CA CYS A 201 -2.43 -18.67 -19.19
C CYS A 201 -3.24 -19.44 -20.22
N LEU A 202 -3.47 -18.80 -21.35
CA LEU A 202 -4.01 -19.45 -22.53
C LEU A 202 -2.93 -19.45 -23.60
N GLN A 203 -2.75 -20.59 -24.25
CA GLN A 203 -1.79 -20.77 -25.32
C GLN A 203 -2.56 -20.85 -26.64
N SER A 204 -2.15 -20.06 -27.61
CA SER A 204 -2.58 -20.20 -28.99
C SER A 204 -1.37 -20.54 -29.84
N ILE A 205 -1.49 -21.64 -30.56
CA ILE A 205 -0.46 -22.12 -31.47
C ILE A 205 -1.05 -22.02 -32.87
N ASP A 206 -0.59 -21.04 -33.63
CA ASP A 206 -0.85 -20.96 -35.07
C ASP A 206 0.32 -21.64 -35.82
N SER A 207 0.12 -21.90 -37.11
CA SER A 207 1.09 -22.44 -38.05
C SER A 207 2.40 -21.64 -38.12
N VAL A 208 2.39 -20.35 -37.76
CA VAL A 208 3.55 -19.44 -37.87
C VAL A 208 4.04 -18.93 -36.51
N TYR A 209 3.15 -18.76 -35.51
CA TYR A 209 3.50 -18.21 -34.21
C TYR A 209 2.80 -18.94 -33.06
N SER A 210 3.52 -19.15 -31.97
CA SER A 210 2.95 -19.50 -30.67
C SER A 210 2.91 -18.25 -29.79
N TYR A 211 1.72 -17.84 -29.34
CA TYR A 211 1.58 -16.77 -28.37
C TYR A 211 0.88 -17.27 -27.10
N GLN A 212 1.33 -16.73 -25.96
CA GLN A 212 0.75 -16.99 -24.65
C GLN A 212 0.15 -15.70 -24.13
N TYR A 213 -1.11 -15.75 -23.71
CA TYR A 213 -1.82 -14.62 -23.11
C TYR A 213 -2.23 -14.96 -21.69
N ILE A 214 -2.11 -13.99 -20.78
CA ILE A 214 -2.47 -14.14 -19.37
C ILE A 214 -3.72 -13.32 -19.12
N LEU A 215 -4.76 -13.97 -18.58
CA LEU A 215 -5.99 -13.30 -18.15
C LEU A 215 -5.74 -12.53 -16.84
N LEU A 216 -5.00 -11.43 -16.93
CA LEU A 216 -4.47 -10.68 -15.78
C LEU A 216 -5.59 -10.19 -14.84
N CYS A 217 -6.67 -9.63 -15.38
CA CYS A 217 -7.78 -9.14 -14.56
C CYS A 217 -8.45 -10.26 -13.75
N ASP A 218 -8.60 -11.45 -14.34
CA ASP A 218 -9.19 -12.62 -13.66
C ASP A 218 -8.23 -13.15 -12.61
N LEU A 219 -6.93 -13.22 -12.91
CA LEU A 219 -5.89 -13.62 -11.98
C LEU A 219 -5.85 -12.70 -10.74
N ILE A 220 -5.92 -11.38 -10.96
CA ILE A 220 -5.97 -10.38 -9.89
C ILE A 220 -7.27 -10.52 -9.09
N SER A 221 -8.42 -10.60 -9.76
CA SER A 221 -9.73 -10.71 -9.11
C SER A 221 -9.78 -11.94 -8.21
N LYS A 222 -9.36 -13.10 -8.71
CA LYS A 222 -9.29 -14.34 -7.94
C LYS A 222 -8.31 -14.25 -6.77
N GLY A 223 -7.17 -13.58 -6.96
CA GLY A 223 -6.22 -13.33 -5.88
C GLY A 223 -6.77 -12.44 -4.75
N ILE A 224 -7.53 -11.40 -5.10
CA ILE A 224 -8.22 -10.53 -4.13
C ILE A 224 -9.30 -11.31 -3.38
N GLU A 225 -10.13 -12.11 -4.09
CA GLU A 225 -11.17 -12.97 -3.50
C GLU A 225 -10.61 -13.98 -2.50
N ARG A 226 -9.38 -14.49 -2.73
CA ARG A 226 -8.70 -15.41 -1.81
C ARG A 226 -8.41 -14.78 -0.45
N ILE A 227 -8.41 -13.46 -0.33
CA ILE A 227 -8.31 -12.71 0.93
C ILE A 227 -9.72 -12.49 1.46
N ASN A 228 -10.35 -13.60 1.86
CA ASN A 228 -11.69 -13.59 2.43
C ASN A 228 -11.73 -12.93 3.82
N LEU A 229 -12.94 -12.74 4.36
CA LEU A 229 -13.17 -12.12 5.66
C LEU A 229 -12.33 -12.75 6.79
N SER A 230 -12.16 -14.08 6.80
CA SER A 230 -11.39 -14.77 7.82
C SER A 230 -9.90 -14.42 7.74
N LYS A 231 -9.32 -14.47 6.53
CA LYS A 231 -7.92 -14.07 6.33
C LYS A 231 -7.72 -12.60 6.66
N TRP A 232 -8.61 -11.73 6.20
CA TRP A 232 -8.54 -10.30 6.50
C TRP A 232 -8.58 -10.03 8.01
N LYS A 233 -9.47 -10.68 8.76
CA LYS A 233 -9.51 -10.61 10.24
C LYS A 233 -8.19 -11.03 10.88
N THR A 234 -7.52 -12.07 10.37
CA THR A 234 -6.20 -12.47 10.86
C THR A 234 -5.15 -11.38 10.64
N LEU A 235 -5.14 -10.74 9.46
CA LEU A 235 -4.23 -9.65 9.14
C LEU A 235 -4.46 -8.44 10.04
N THR A 236 -5.71 -8.01 10.21
CA THR A 236 -6.06 -6.86 11.07
C THR A 236 -5.81 -7.14 12.55
N ASN A 237 -6.06 -8.36 13.03
CA ASN A 237 -5.73 -8.75 14.40
C ASN A 237 -4.22 -8.71 14.68
N LYS A 238 -3.39 -9.09 13.70
CA LYS A 238 -1.93 -8.97 13.81
C LYS A 238 -1.51 -7.50 13.95
N VAL A 239 -2.08 -6.62 13.13
CA VAL A 239 -1.85 -5.17 13.22
C VAL A 239 -2.28 -4.65 14.59
N ARG A 240 -3.49 -5.01 15.06
CA ARG A 240 -4.02 -4.59 16.36
C ARG A 240 -3.13 -4.99 17.54
N ARG A 241 -2.51 -6.17 17.49
CA ARG A 241 -1.51 -6.61 18.49
C ARG A 241 -0.30 -5.69 18.51
N TRP A 242 0.20 -5.29 17.34
CA TRP A 242 1.31 -4.33 17.24
C TRP A 242 0.91 -2.95 17.74
N GLU A 243 -0.26 -2.42 17.32
CA GLU A 243 -0.78 -1.15 17.83
C GLU A 243 -0.81 -1.13 19.36
N ASN A 244 -1.37 -2.17 19.98
CA ASN A 244 -1.48 -2.29 21.43
C ASN A 244 -0.12 -2.44 22.11
N TYR A 245 0.82 -3.17 21.50
CA TYR A 245 2.18 -3.28 22.01
C TYR A 245 2.89 -1.92 22.05
N TYR A 246 2.80 -1.13 20.97
CA TYR A 246 3.43 0.19 20.92
C TYR A 246 2.76 1.17 21.90
N LEU A 247 1.44 1.18 21.96
CA LEU A 247 0.70 2.01 22.92
C LEU A 247 0.99 1.59 24.37
N GLY A 248 1.04 0.30 24.69
CA GLY A 248 1.30 -0.14 26.07
C GLY A 248 2.75 0.03 26.51
N LYS A 249 3.73 -0.15 25.62
CA LYS A 249 5.15 -0.09 25.97
C LYS A 249 5.71 1.33 26.04
N PHE A 250 5.12 2.28 25.31
CA PHE A 250 5.68 3.62 25.13
C PHE A 250 4.67 4.76 25.33
N SER A 251 3.48 4.48 25.86
CA SER A 251 2.57 5.55 26.30
C SER A 251 2.90 6.05 27.69
#